data_AF-Q9CP81-F1
#
_entry.id   AF-Q9CP81-F1
#
_cell.length_a   1.000
_cell.length_b   1.000
_cell.length_c   1.000
_cell.angle_alpha   90.00
_cell.angle_beta   90.00
_cell.angle_gamma   90.00
#
_symmetry.space_group_name_H-M   'P 1'
#
loop_
_entity.id
_entity.type
_entity.pdbx_description
1 polymer ?
#
loop_
_entity_poly.entity_id
_entity_poly.type
_entity_poly.pdbx_seq_one_letter_code
_entity_poly.pdbx_strand_id
1 'polypeptide(L)'
;MNIRWNIILAGLALALLAWFYSLNQGEPSLNTLIKKPDSPEYVGQKMKTTVFSPTGKKHYVAMSDSVEHFALSGQTHFQKPEVYLFELETENQLSNKENWKASANKAILTKENMLYLEGNVVVESLLSPSRLQRVETESAVINLSTQDISSEHAVKIYGQHFHSTGLKLTGNLQQQIATLKEQVNTYYEINK
;
A
#
# COMPACT_ATOMS: atom_id res chain seq x y z
N MET A 1 49.62 15.98 -56.62
CA MET A 1 48.26 16.52 -56.38
C MET A 1 48.38 18.00 -56.08
N ASN A 2 47.66 18.87 -56.78
CA ASN A 2 47.87 20.32 -56.69
C ASN A 2 47.45 20.83 -55.31
N ILE A 3 48.37 21.50 -54.60
CA ILE A 3 48.16 22.00 -53.23
C ILE A 3 46.89 22.82 -53.07
N ARG A 4 46.47 23.52 -54.14
CA ARG A 4 45.23 24.30 -54.23
C ARG A 4 43.96 23.46 -54.07
N TRP A 5 43.94 22.24 -54.61
CA TRP A 5 42.79 21.33 -54.51
C TRP A 5 42.66 20.75 -53.10
N ASN A 6 43.80 20.46 -52.47
CA ASN A 6 43.84 19.93 -51.10
C ASN A 6 43.28 20.94 -50.07
N ILE A 7 43.50 22.24 -50.28
CA ILE A 7 42.98 23.29 -49.39
C ILE A 7 41.44 23.36 -49.45
N ILE A 8 40.87 23.24 -50.65
CA ILE A 8 39.41 23.25 -50.85
C ILE A 8 38.77 22.02 -50.18
N LEU A 9 39.35 20.83 -50.38
CA LEU A 9 38.90 19.59 -49.76
C LEU A 9 38.98 19.64 -48.23
N ALA A 10 40.04 20.21 -47.67
CA ALA A 10 40.19 20.37 -46.22
C ALA A 10 39.12 21.31 -45.63
N GLY A 11 38.81 22.42 -46.31
CA GLY A 11 37.74 23.32 -45.89
C GLY A 11 36.36 22.66 -45.89
N LEU A 12 36.07 21.86 -46.92
CA LEU A 12 34.81 21.11 -47.01
C LEU A 12 34.73 20.04 -45.90
N ALA A 13 35.82 19.35 -45.63
CA ALA A 13 35.87 18.36 -44.54
C ALA A 13 35.62 19.00 -43.17
N LEU A 14 36.20 20.18 -42.90
CA LEU A 14 35.97 20.93 -41.66
C LEU A 14 34.51 21.42 -41.53
N ALA A 15 33.91 21.88 -42.62
CA ALA A 15 32.50 22.26 -42.63
C ALA A 15 31.57 21.07 -42.33
N LEU A 16 31.86 19.91 -42.92
CA LEU A 16 31.12 18.67 -42.65
C LEU A 16 31.32 18.18 -41.21
N LEU A 17 32.52 18.32 -40.65
CA LEU A 17 32.79 17.98 -39.25
C LEU A 17 32.08 18.93 -38.28
N ALA A 18 32.04 20.23 -38.58
CA ALA A 18 31.29 21.21 -37.78
C ALA A 18 29.78 20.94 -37.85
N TRP A 19 29.26 20.60 -39.03
CA TRP A 19 27.87 20.17 -39.20
C TRP A 19 27.58 18.90 -38.39
N PHE A 20 28.43 17.87 -38.52
CA PHE A 20 28.28 16.61 -37.79
C PHE A 20 28.30 16.83 -36.28
N TYR A 21 29.23 17.64 -35.79
CA TYR A 21 29.30 18.01 -34.37
C TYR A 21 28.04 18.74 -33.92
N SER A 22 27.51 19.65 -34.74
CA SER A 22 26.26 20.35 -34.45
C SER A 22 25.04 19.42 -34.42
N LEU A 23 24.98 18.39 -35.26
CA LEU A 23 23.90 17.40 -35.27
C LEU A 23 23.99 16.42 -34.11
N ASN A 24 25.21 16.18 -33.60
CA ASN A 24 25.46 15.19 -32.55
C ASN A 24 25.60 15.84 -31.16
N GLN A 25 25.16 17.09 -30.99
CA GLN A 25 24.94 17.66 -29.67
C GLN A 25 23.76 16.92 -29.05
N GLY A 26 24.05 15.97 -28.16
CA GLY A 26 23.02 15.18 -27.50
C GLY A 26 22.02 16.10 -26.81
N GLU A 27 20.75 16.01 -27.19
CA GLU A 27 19.64 16.76 -26.61
C GLU A 27 19.55 16.45 -25.11
N PRO A 28 19.99 17.35 -24.20
CA PRO A 28 19.96 17.08 -22.77
C PRO A 28 18.52 16.95 -22.24
N SER A 29 17.55 17.47 -23.01
CA SER A 29 16.11 17.34 -22.80
C SER A 29 15.63 15.88 -22.83
N LEU A 30 16.25 15.00 -23.63
CA LEU A 30 15.81 13.60 -23.78
C LEU A 30 16.13 12.75 -22.53
N ASN A 31 17.18 13.07 -21.79
CA ASN A 31 17.52 12.36 -20.55
C ASN A 31 16.46 12.58 -19.45
N THR A 32 15.72 13.67 -19.48
CA THR A 32 14.60 13.93 -18.55
C THR A 32 13.33 13.14 -18.88
N LEU A 33 13.25 12.54 -20.06
CA LEU A 33 12.13 11.68 -20.46
C LEU A 33 12.29 10.24 -19.96
N ILE A 34 13.48 9.86 -19.49
CA ILE A 34 13.74 8.53 -18.92
C ILE A 34 13.11 8.49 -17.53
N LYS A 35 11.97 7.81 -17.44
CA LYS A 35 11.26 7.60 -16.18
C LYS A 35 12.13 6.82 -15.20
N LYS A 36 12.36 7.38 -14.02
CA LYS A 36 13.08 6.68 -12.95
C LYS A 36 12.22 5.52 -12.44
N PRO A 37 12.80 4.35 -12.16
CA PRO A 37 12.03 3.21 -11.65
C PRO A 37 11.26 3.50 -10.34
N ASP A 38 11.80 4.42 -9.54
CA ASP A 38 11.27 4.81 -8.23
C ASP A 38 10.33 6.04 -8.31
N SER A 39 9.83 6.35 -9.49
CA SER A 39 8.86 7.44 -9.66
C SER A 39 7.44 6.87 -9.81
N PRO A 40 6.45 7.45 -9.09
CA PRO A 40 5.08 6.99 -9.20
C PRO A 40 4.52 7.22 -10.62
N GLU A 41 3.64 6.33 -11.05
CA GLU A 41 2.82 6.48 -12.27
C GLU A 41 1.67 7.44 -12.04
N TYR A 42 1.07 7.36 -10.86
CA TYR A 42 -0.06 8.18 -10.50
C TYR A 42 0.07 8.62 -9.04
N VAL A 43 -0.25 9.89 -8.80
CA VAL A 43 -0.37 10.48 -7.48
C VAL A 43 -1.76 11.08 -7.34
N GLY A 44 -2.49 10.64 -6.32
CA GLY A 44 -3.81 11.14 -5.97
C GLY A 44 -3.81 11.80 -4.60
N GLN A 45 -4.63 12.84 -4.42
CA GLN A 45 -4.85 13.49 -3.13
C GLN A 45 -6.31 13.25 -2.69
N LYS A 46 -6.52 12.99 -1.40
CA LYS A 46 -7.83 12.71 -0.78
C LYS A 46 -8.61 11.65 -1.58
N MET A 47 -7.97 10.51 -1.83
CA MET A 47 -8.54 9.48 -2.68
C MET A 47 -9.42 8.53 -1.88
N LYS A 48 -10.56 8.15 -2.48
CA LYS A 48 -11.43 7.06 -2.01
C LYS A 48 -11.50 5.99 -3.09
N THR A 49 -10.98 4.81 -2.80
CA THR A 49 -11.01 3.64 -3.67
C THR A 49 -12.01 2.62 -3.13
N THR A 50 -12.92 2.16 -3.96
CA THR A 50 -13.85 1.07 -3.61
C THR A 50 -13.55 -0.12 -4.51
N VAL A 51 -13.29 -1.28 -3.90
CA VAL A 51 -13.03 -2.52 -4.63
C VAL A 51 -14.23 -3.44 -4.46
N PHE A 52 -14.63 -4.04 -5.58
CA PHE A 52 -15.77 -4.95 -5.65
C PHE A 52 -15.29 -6.37 -5.90
N SER A 53 -16.01 -7.35 -5.36
CA SER A 53 -15.87 -8.76 -5.70
C SER A 53 -16.32 -8.99 -7.16
N PRO A 54 -15.95 -10.13 -7.77
CA PRO A 54 -16.48 -10.52 -9.09
C PRO A 54 -18.01 -10.62 -9.14
N THR A 55 -18.67 -10.81 -8.00
CA THR A 55 -20.14 -10.83 -7.84
C THR A 55 -20.77 -9.43 -7.70
N GLY A 56 -19.95 -8.36 -7.71
CA GLY A 56 -20.41 -6.98 -7.66
C GLY A 56 -20.68 -6.43 -6.26
N LYS A 57 -20.32 -7.16 -5.19
CA LYS A 57 -20.43 -6.67 -3.80
C LYS A 57 -19.17 -5.92 -3.39
N LYS A 58 -19.27 -5.01 -2.42
CA LYS A 58 -18.09 -4.31 -1.91
C LYS A 58 -17.22 -5.29 -1.15
N HIS A 59 -15.94 -5.28 -1.45
CA HIS A 59 -14.93 -6.11 -0.80
C HIS A 59 -14.18 -5.27 0.25
N TYR A 60 -13.65 -4.11 -0.16
CA TYR A 60 -13.11 -3.11 0.76
C TYR A 60 -13.25 -1.70 0.19
N VAL A 61 -13.20 -0.71 1.09
CA VAL A 61 -13.08 0.71 0.75
C VAL A 61 -11.82 1.25 1.41
N ALA A 62 -10.93 1.85 0.64
CA ALA A 62 -9.73 2.52 1.14
C ALA A 62 -9.84 4.03 0.93
N MET A 63 -9.58 4.79 1.97
CA MET A 63 -9.49 6.25 1.95
C MET A 63 -8.10 6.67 2.41
N SER A 64 -7.55 7.74 1.85
CA SER A 64 -6.23 8.24 2.23
C SER A 64 -6.03 9.69 1.81
N ASP A 65 -5.19 10.41 2.56
CA ASP A 65 -4.82 11.79 2.26
C ASP A 65 -4.01 11.90 0.96
N SER A 66 -3.10 10.96 0.71
CA SER A 66 -2.26 10.93 -0.49
C SER A 66 -1.98 9.49 -0.88
N VAL A 67 -2.08 9.20 -2.17
CA VAL A 67 -1.84 7.86 -2.71
C VAL A 67 -0.89 7.92 -3.89
N GLU A 68 0.08 7.02 -3.91
CA GLU A 68 1.09 6.92 -4.96
C GLU A 68 1.11 5.49 -5.50
N HIS A 69 0.90 5.33 -6.81
CA HIS A 69 0.94 4.02 -7.45
C HIS A 69 2.18 3.88 -8.32
N PHE A 70 2.94 2.80 -8.13
CA PHE A 70 4.18 2.51 -8.84
C PHE A 70 3.94 1.37 -9.84
N ALA A 71 3.93 1.65 -11.14
CA ALA A 71 3.57 0.64 -12.16
C ALA A 71 4.54 -0.55 -12.22
N LEU A 72 5.85 -0.31 -11.99
CA LEU A 72 6.88 -1.35 -12.08
C LEU A 72 6.75 -2.40 -10.96
N SER A 73 6.67 -1.95 -9.70
CA SER A 73 6.46 -2.85 -8.56
C SER A 73 4.99 -3.27 -8.42
N GLY A 74 4.06 -2.47 -8.96
CA GLY A 74 2.62 -2.52 -8.73
C GLY A 74 2.21 -2.31 -7.28
N GLN A 75 3.06 -1.66 -6.48
CA GLN A 75 2.71 -1.25 -5.15
C GLN A 75 1.94 0.06 -5.18
N THR A 76 1.03 0.21 -4.22
CA THR A 76 0.33 1.47 -3.98
C THR A 76 0.61 1.90 -2.55
N HIS A 77 1.19 3.08 -2.38
CA HIS A 77 1.55 3.65 -1.08
C HIS A 77 0.47 4.64 -0.67
N PHE A 78 0.04 4.56 0.58
CA PHE A 78 -1.01 5.39 1.17
C PHE A 78 -0.47 6.16 2.36
N GLN A 79 -0.83 7.45 2.47
CA GLN A 79 -0.57 8.29 3.63
C GLN A 79 -1.85 8.45 4.45
N LYS A 80 -1.78 8.18 5.75
CA LYS A 80 -2.92 8.14 6.67
C LYS A 80 -4.12 7.35 6.11
N PRO A 81 -3.94 6.06 5.80
CA PRO A 81 -5.01 5.23 5.28
C PRO A 81 -6.11 4.99 6.33
N GLU A 82 -7.35 4.94 5.85
CA GLU A 82 -8.49 4.33 6.51
C GLU A 82 -9.09 3.28 5.58
N VAL A 83 -9.04 2.01 5.98
CA VAL A 83 -9.50 0.87 5.19
C VAL A 83 -10.67 0.20 5.89
N TYR A 84 -11.80 0.14 5.21
CA TYR A 84 -13.03 -0.51 5.65
C TYR A 84 -13.16 -1.87 4.97
N LEU A 85 -13.25 -2.93 5.76
CA LEU A 85 -13.43 -4.31 5.28
C LEU A 85 -14.89 -4.71 5.41
N PHE A 86 -15.41 -5.31 4.34
CA PHE A 86 -16.77 -5.83 4.27
C PHE A 86 -16.77 -7.34 4.50
N GLU A 87 -17.91 -7.88 4.93
CA GLU A 87 -18.08 -9.32 5.11
C GLU A 87 -17.84 -10.09 3.79
N LEU A 88 -17.00 -11.13 3.81
CA LEU A 88 -16.81 -11.98 2.63
C LEU A 88 -18.08 -12.82 2.40
N GLU A 89 -18.37 -13.09 1.12
CA GLU A 89 -19.52 -13.91 0.76
C GLU A 89 -19.41 -15.30 1.39
N THR A 90 -20.35 -15.61 2.26
CA THR A 90 -20.62 -16.97 2.72
C THR A 90 -21.97 -17.37 2.16
N GLU A 91 -22.16 -18.63 1.77
CA GLU A 91 -23.27 -19.15 0.94
C GLU A 91 -24.70 -18.77 1.39
N ASN A 92 -24.90 -18.18 2.58
CA ASN A 92 -26.21 -17.81 3.12
C ASN A 92 -26.32 -16.37 3.67
N GLN A 93 -25.40 -15.44 3.34
CA GLN A 93 -25.45 -14.08 3.89
C GLN A 93 -25.38 -12.97 2.83
N LEU A 94 -26.45 -12.16 2.80
CA LEU A 94 -26.65 -10.97 1.96
C LEU A 94 -26.37 -9.67 2.75
N SER A 95 -25.40 -9.67 3.68
CA SER A 95 -25.02 -8.41 4.36
C SER A 95 -23.87 -7.72 3.64
N ASN A 96 -24.11 -6.49 3.20
CA ASN A 96 -23.08 -5.56 2.70
C ASN A 96 -22.62 -4.65 3.84
N LYS A 97 -22.38 -5.25 5.02
CA LYS A 97 -22.05 -4.52 6.24
C LYS A 97 -20.54 -4.37 6.37
N GLU A 98 -20.13 -3.18 6.79
CA GLU A 98 -18.76 -2.88 7.17
C GLU A 98 -18.51 -3.54 8.52
N ASN A 99 -17.53 -4.45 8.57
CA ASN A 99 -17.25 -5.23 9.77
C ASN A 99 -16.05 -4.67 10.53
N TRP A 100 -15.06 -4.14 9.80
CA TRP A 100 -13.80 -3.68 10.36
C TRP A 100 -13.35 -2.38 9.73
N LYS A 101 -12.72 -1.53 10.54
CA LYS A 101 -11.95 -0.36 10.11
C LYS A 101 -10.50 -0.55 10.54
N ALA A 102 -9.57 -0.42 9.60
CA ALA A 102 -8.13 -0.42 9.84
C ALA A 102 -7.55 0.96 9.49
N SER A 103 -6.78 1.54 10.39
CA SER A 103 -6.10 2.82 10.17
C SER A 103 -4.63 2.75 10.59
N ALA A 104 -3.80 3.58 9.97
CA ALA A 104 -2.37 3.69 10.26
C ALA A 104 -1.83 5.06 9.82
N ASN A 105 -0.55 5.33 10.08
CA ASN A 105 0.15 6.49 9.53
C ASN A 105 0.49 6.28 8.05
N LYS A 106 0.87 5.06 7.67
CA LYS A 106 1.23 4.68 6.29
C LYS A 106 0.70 3.29 5.97
N ALA A 107 0.44 3.04 4.69
CA ALA A 107 0.27 1.67 4.20
C ALA A 107 0.87 1.44 2.82
N ILE A 108 1.20 0.19 2.54
CA ILE A 108 1.59 -0.30 1.22
C ILE A 108 0.67 -1.45 0.85
N LEU A 109 -0.01 -1.35 -0.30
CA LEU A 109 -0.79 -2.43 -0.90
C LEU A 109 0.00 -3.07 -2.03
N THR A 110 0.11 -4.40 -2.03
CA THR A 110 0.74 -5.16 -3.12
C THR A 110 -0.30 -5.73 -4.09
N LYS A 111 0.17 -6.28 -5.23
CA LYS A 111 -0.68 -6.92 -6.24
C LYS A 111 -1.44 -8.14 -5.70
N GLU A 112 -0.87 -8.81 -4.69
CA GLU A 112 -1.40 -9.99 -4.04
C GLU A 112 -2.42 -9.65 -2.94
N ASN A 113 -2.93 -8.41 -2.91
CA ASN A 113 -3.89 -7.92 -1.90
C ASN A 113 -3.35 -7.97 -0.46
N MET A 114 -2.03 -7.89 -0.30
CA MET A 114 -1.40 -7.77 1.02
C MET A 114 -1.28 -6.28 1.38
N LEU A 115 -1.93 -5.90 2.48
CA LEU A 115 -1.92 -4.55 3.03
C LEU A 115 -0.96 -4.50 4.22
N TYR A 116 0.18 -3.85 4.02
CA TYR A 116 1.16 -3.58 5.06
C TYR A 116 0.82 -2.24 5.70
N LEU A 117 0.56 -2.22 7.00
CA LEU A 117 0.22 -1.05 7.80
C LEU A 117 1.41 -0.72 8.71
N GLU A 118 1.76 0.57 8.80
CA GLU A 118 2.91 1.02 9.59
C GLU A 118 2.59 2.33 10.34
N GLY A 119 2.95 2.34 11.62
CA GLY A 119 2.81 3.45 12.54
C GLY A 119 1.39 3.62 13.06
N ASN A 120 1.22 3.57 14.40
CA ASN A 120 -0.07 3.75 15.08
C ASN A 120 -1.21 2.92 14.44
N VAL A 121 -0.96 1.64 14.18
CA VAL A 121 -1.94 0.77 13.53
C VAL A 121 -3.07 0.47 14.50
N VAL A 122 -4.30 0.78 14.09
CA VAL A 122 -5.52 0.49 14.85
C VAL A 122 -6.48 -0.26 13.95
N VAL A 123 -6.91 -1.44 14.40
CA VAL A 123 -7.94 -2.24 13.73
C VAL A 123 -9.12 -2.39 14.68
N GLU A 124 -10.27 -1.85 14.31
CA GLU A 124 -11.46 -1.80 15.16
C GLU A 124 -12.68 -2.44 14.49
N SER A 125 -13.46 -3.17 15.28
CA SER A 125 -14.71 -3.78 14.85
C SER A 125 -15.82 -2.73 14.80
N LEU A 126 -16.55 -2.70 13.69
CA LEU A 126 -17.75 -1.87 13.51
C LEU A 126 -19.04 -2.63 13.90
N LEU A 127 -18.93 -3.93 14.17
CA LEU A 127 -20.03 -4.77 14.64
C LEU A 127 -20.26 -4.62 16.15
N SER A 128 -21.54 -4.61 16.55
CA SER A 128 -21.96 -4.65 17.95
C SER A 128 -23.07 -5.71 18.15
N PRO A 129 -22.91 -6.68 19.07
CA PRO A 129 -21.72 -6.93 19.90
C PRO A 129 -20.62 -7.70 19.15
N SER A 130 -19.36 -7.29 19.30
CA SER A 130 -18.19 -8.04 18.82
C SER A 130 -17.34 -8.56 19.97
N ARG A 131 -16.84 -9.81 19.86
CA ARG A 131 -15.94 -10.42 20.85
C ARG A 131 -14.57 -9.76 20.84
N LEU A 132 -14.07 -9.46 19.64
CA LEU A 132 -12.83 -8.73 19.38
C LEU A 132 -13.18 -7.31 18.96
N GLN A 133 -12.86 -6.32 19.79
CA GLN A 133 -13.30 -4.95 19.57
C GLN A 133 -12.23 -4.09 18.90
N ARG A 134 -10.98 -4.20 19.36
CA ARG A 134 -9.88 -3.35 18.88
C ARG A 134 -8.54 -4.05 19.01
N VAL A 135 -7.66 -3.81 18.05
CA VAL A 135 -6.27 -4.25 18.03
C VAL A 135 -5.39 -3.04 17.76
N GLU A 136 -4.39 -2.82 18.58
CA GLU A 136 -3.42 -1.73 18.45
C GLU A 136 -2.01 -2.31 18.34
N THR A 137 -1.23 -1.83 17.37
CA THR A 137 0.17 -2.24 17.19
C THR A 137 0.95 -1.19 16.39
N GLU A 138 2.27 -1.33 16.31
CA GLU A 138 3.12 -0.46 15.50
C GLU A 138 3.11 -0.85 14.01
N SER A 139 2.98 -2.13 13.69
CA SER A 139 2.87 -2.60 12.31
C SER A 139 2.03 -3.85 12.24
N ALA A 140 1.21 -3.97 11.20
CA ALA A 140 0.40 -5.15 10.92
C ALA A 140 0.40 -5.45 9.42
N VAL A 141 0.17 -6.70 9.08
CA VAL A 141 -0.09 -7.13 7.72
C VAL A 141 -1.48 -7.73 7.67
N ILE A 142 -2.29 -7.28 6.73
CA ILE A 142 -3.64 -7.80 6.49
C ILE A 142 -3.69 -8.36 5.07
N ASN A 143 -4.07 -9.63 4.94
CA ASN A 143 -4.46 -10.18 3.64
C ASN A 143 -5.91 -9.76 3.38
N LEU A 144 -6.14 -8.86 2.42
CA LEU A 144 -7.48 -8.33 2.15
C LEU A 144 -8.42 -9.38 1.56
N SER A 145 -7.90 -10.46 0.95
CA SER A 145 -8.69 -11.54 0.36
C SER A 145 -9.16 -12.57 1.38
N THR A 146 -8.36 -12.90 2.39
CA THR A 146 -8.72 -13.88 3.45
C THR A 146 -9.11 -13.22 4.77
N GLN A 147 -8.82 -11.93 4.92
CA GLN A 147 -8.94 -11.15 6.16
C GLN A 147 -8.06 -11.68 7.31
N ASP A 148 -6.99 -12.41 6.98
CA ASP A 148 -5.98 -12.78 7.95
C ASP A 148 -5.18 -11.55 8.36
N ILE A 149 -4.92 -11.42 9.66
CA ILE A 149 -4.12 -10.36 10.25
C ILE A 149 -2.92 -10.96 10.99
N SER A 150 -1.75 -10.36 10.79
CA SER A 150 -0.55 -10.69 11.55
C SER A 150 0.22 -9.44 11.96
N SER A 151 1.02 -9.57 13.01
CA SER A 151 1.99 -8.56 13.43
C SER A 151 3.16 -9.27 14.07
N GLU A 152 4.38 -8.77 13.82
CA GLU A 152 5.59 -9.21 14.52
C GLU A 152 5.94 -8.30 15.71
N HIS A 153 5.16 -7.25 15.95
CA HIS A 153 5.42 -6.24 16.98
C HIS A 153 4.62 -6.52 18.27
N ALA A 154 4.84 -5.69 19.28
CA ALA A 154 3.98 -5.66 20.45
C ALA A 154 2.56 -5.26 20.03
N VAL A 155 1.58 -5.98 20.56
CA VAL A 155 0.16 -5.81 20.23
C VAL A 155 -0.63 -5.68 21.51
N LYS A 156 -1.61 -4.78 21.49
CA LYS A 156 -2.64 -4.68 22.51
C LYS A 156 -4.00 -5.01 21.90
N ILE A 157 -4.67 -6.00 22.46
CA ILE A 157 -5.98 -6.47 22.05
C ILE A 157 -7.00 -6.03 23.10
N TYR A 158 -8.14 -5.54 22.66
CA TYR A 158 -9.30 -5.23 23.47
C TYR A 158 -10.46 -6.11 23.03
N GLY A 159 -10.98 -6.90 23.97
CA GLY A 159 -12.26 -7.60 23.84
C GLY A 159 -13.31 -6.95 24.73
N GLN A 160 -14.50 -7.55 24.77
CA GLN A 160 -15.65 -6.95 25.46
C GLN A 160 -15.44 -6.72 26.97
N HIS A 161 -14.70 -7.58 27.65
CA HIS A 161 -14.48 -7.52 29.11
C HIS A 161 -13.02 -7.79 29.50
N PHE A 162 -12.11 -7.66 28.53
CA PHE A 162 -10.70 -7.92 28.76
C PHE A 162 -9.83 -7.08 27.83
N HIS A 163 -8.60 -6.85 28.25
CA HIS A 163 -7.55 -6.41 27.35
C HIS A 163 -6.28 -7.24 27.57
N SER A 164 -5.63 -7.60 26.48
CA SER A 164 -4.40 -8.39 26.49
C SER A 164 -3.29 -7.62 25.81
N THR A 165 -2.07 -7.79 26.29
CA THR A 165 -0.85 -7.34 25.64
C THR A 165 0.03 -8.55 25.35
N GLY A 166 0.75 -8.54 24.23
CA GLY A 166 1.66 -9.62 23.89
C GLY A 166 2.56 -9.24 22.73
N LEU A 167 3.60 -10.05 22.50
CA LEU A 167 4.48 -9.95 21.36
C LEU A 167 3.99 -10.91 20.27
N LYS A 168 3.93 -10.38 19.04
CA LYS A 168 3.38 -11.02 17.84
C LYS A 168 1.89 -11.35 17.93
N LEU A 169 1.23 -11.20 16.79
CA LEU A 169 -0.19 -11.50 16.61
C LEU A 169 -0.37 -12.36 15.36
N THR A 170 -1.29 -13.31 15.45
CA THR A 170 -1.91 -13.95 14.28
C THR A 170 -3.41 -14.00 14.50
N GLY A 171 -4.21 -13.86 13.45
CA GLY A 171 -5.66 -13.87 13.57
C GLY A 171 -6.37 -13.80 12.24
N ASN A 172 -7.70 -13.79 12.31
CA ASN A 172 -8.57 -13.61 11.17
C ASN A 172 -9.73 -12.68 11.58
N LEU A 173 -9.87 -11.57 10.86
CA LEU A 173 -10.85 -10.53 11.17
C LEU A 173 -12.28 -11.00 10.88
N GLN A 174 -12.50 -11.78 9.82
CA GLN A 174 -13.82 -12.32 9.50
C GLN A 174 -14.31 -13.26 10.61
N GLN A 175 -13.44 -14.12 11.14
CA GLN A 175 -13.75 -15.02 12.24
C GLN A 175 -13.74 -14.33 13.61
N GLN A 176 -13.31 -13.06 13.69
CA GLN A 176 -13.11 -12.31 14.94
C GLN A 176 -12.14 -13.00 15.91
N ILE A 177 -11.13 -13.69 15.37
CA ILE A 177 -10.13 -14.43 16.15
C ILE A 177 -8.80 -13.69 16.10
N ALA A 178 -8.19 -13.50 17.26
CA ALA A 178 -6.86 -12.91 17.43
C ALA A 178 -6.10 -13.69 18.50
N THR A 179 -4.89 -14.14 18.20
CA THR A 179 -4.03 -14.95 19.07
C THR A 179 -2.67 -14.29 19.21
N LEU A 180 -2.32 -13.96 20.45
CA LEU A 180 -0.99 -13.48 20.82
C LEU A 180 -0.07 -14.69 21.01
N LYS A 181 1.16 -14.63 20.49
CA LYS A 181 2.07 -15.79 20.50
C LYS A 181 3.05 -15.77 21.67
N GLU A 182 3.53 -14.59 22.05
CA GLU A 182 4.64 -14.45 23.00
C GLU A 182 4.34 -13.38 24.07
N GLN A 183 4.96 -13.50 25.24
CA GLN A 183 4.92 -12.49 26.33
C GLN A 183 3.51 -11.97 26.67
N VAL A 184 2.55 -12.88 26.77
CA VAL A 184 1.13 -12.53 26.91
C VAL A 184 0.78 -12.15 28.35
N ASN A 185 0.20 -10.96 28.53
CA ASN A 185 -0.39 -10.50 29.79
C ASN A 185 -1.85 -10.10 29.54
N THR A 186 -2.79 -10.68 30.29
CA THR A 186 -4.22 -10.39 30.14
C THR A 186 -4.83 -9.84 31.42
N TYR A 187 -5.64 -8.80 31.25
CA TYR A 187 -6.40 -8.15 32.30
C TYR A 187 -7.89 -8.33 31.99
N TYR A 188 -8.67 -8.70 33.01
CA TYR A 188 -10.10 -8.92 32.90
C TYR A 188 -10.84 -7.97 33.86
N GLU A 189 -11.96 -7.42 33.41
CA GLU A 189 -12.86 -6.67 34.28
C GLU A 189 -13.83 -7.65 34.95
N ILE A 190 -13.92 -7.57 36.28
CA ILE A 190 -14.91 -8.31 37.05
C ILE A 190 -16.13 -7.41 37.20
N ASN A 191 -17.18 -7.68 36.44
CA ASN A 191 -18.47 -7.02 36.66
C ASN A 191 -19.05 -7.53 37.99
N LYS A 192 -19.32 -6.59 38.90
CA LYS A 192 -19.91 -6.84 40.22
C LYS A 192 -21.43 -6.89 40.15
#